data_AF-A0A7G6UNQ8-F1
#
_entry.id   AF-A0A7G6UNQ8-F1
#
_cell.length_a   1.000
_cell.length_b   1.000
_cell.length_c   1.000
_cell.angle_alpha   90.00
_cell.angle_beta   90.00
_cell.angle_gamma   90.00
#
_symmetry.space_group_name_H-M   'P 1'
#
loop_
_entity.id
_entity.type
_entity.pdbx_description
1 polymer ?
#
loop_
_entity_poly.entity_id
_entity_poly.type
_entity_poly.pdbx_seq_one_letter_code
_entity_poly.pdbx_strand_id
1 'polypeptide(L)' 'MKLTPPTFGVWLIALLLGGGGIAAKFGYVPVLAPHAFWLVVAGFGLLVAATLFSKL' A
#
# COMPACT_ATOMS: atom_id res chain seq x y z
N MET A 1 -2.78 20.95 -9.60
CA MET A 1 -3.79 20.05 -8.99
C MET A 1 -3.63 20.14 -7.48
N LYS A 2 -4.70 20.40 -6.72
CA LYS A 2 -4.68 20.36 -5.25
C LYS A 2 -4.90 18.90 -4.83
N LEU A 3 -3.82 18.17 -4.57
CA LEU A 3 -3.89 16.81 -4.02
C LEU A 3 -4.21 16.90 -2.54
N THR A 4 -5.13 16.07 -2.05
CA THR A 4 -5.46 16.02 -0.63
C THR A 4 -4.49 15.06 0.05
N PRO A 5 -3.90 15.40 1.21
CA PRO A 5 -3.08 14.44 1.92
C PRO A 5 -3.96 13.26 2.38
N PRO A 6 -3.48 12.00 2.22
CA PRO A 6 -4.19 10.83 2.69
C PRO A 6 -4.29 10.86 4.22
N THR A 7 -5.38 10.33 4.78
CA THR A 7 -5.46 10.19 6.25
C THR A 7 -4.32 9.31 6.78
N PHE A 8 -3.90 9.56 8.02
CA PHE A 8 -2.80 8.79 8.64
C PHE A 8 -3.09 7.29 8.66
N GLY A 9 -4.34 6.89 8.90
CA GLY A 9 -4.75 5.48 8.89
C GLY A 9 -4.57 4.84 7.52
N VAL A 10 -5.01 5.51 6.45
CA VAL A 10 -4.88 5.00 5.08
C VAL A 10 -3.42 4.98 4.62
N TRP A 11 -2.65 6.01 4.97
CA TRP A 11 -1.21 6.03 4.73
C TRP A 11 -0.50 4.86 5.41
N LEU A 12 -0.82 4.58 6.67
CA LEU A 12 -0.19 3.49 7.42
C LEU A 12 -0.54 2.12 6.83
N ILE A 13 -1.80 1.89 6.47
CA ILE A 13 -2.24 0.65 5.82
C ILE A 13 -1.51 0.45 4.49
N ALA A 14 -1.41 1.50 3.68
CA ALA A 14 -0.70 1.46 2.41
C ALA A 14 0.80 1.15 2.58
N LEU A 15 1.42 1.74 3.60
CA LEU A 15 2.82 1.47 3.93
C LEU A 15 3.03 0.01 4.35
N LEU A 16 2.14 -0.54 5.18
CA LEU A 16 2.20 -1.93 5.61
C LEU A 16 1.96 -2.91 4.45
N LEU A 17 1.04 -2.60 3.53
CA LEU A 17 0.81 -3.39 2.32
C LEU A 17 2.03 -3.38 1.40
N GLY A 18 2.59 -2.20 1.12
CA GLY A 18 3.79 -2.05 0.30
C GLY A 18 5.01 -2.73 0.92
N GLY A 19 5.31 -2.43 2.18
CA GLY A 19 6.41 -3.04 2.93
C GLY A 19 6.23 -4.55 3.09
N GLY A 20 5.01 -5.01 3.35
CA GLY A 20 4.68 -6.43 3.46
C GLY A 20 4.86 -7.18 2.14
N GLY A 21 4.47 -6.58 1.00
CA GLY A 21 4.71 -7.16 -0.32
C GLY A 21 6.20 -7.27 -0.65
N ILE A 22 6.99 -6.25 -0.29
CA ILE A 22 8.45 -6.29 -0.43
C ILE A 22 9.05 -7.38 0.47
N ALA A 23 8.70 -7.41 1.75
CA ALA A 23 9.17 -8.42 2.69
C ALA A 23 8.79 -9.85 2.27
N ALA A 24 7.60 -10.04 1.71
CA ALA A 24 7.15 -11.30 1.14
C ALA A 24 8.01 -11.74 -0.04
N LYS A 25 8.43 -10.81 -0.92
CA LYS A 25 9.33 -11.13 -2.03
C LYS A 25 10.71 -11.61 -1.57
N PHE A 26 11.18 -11.11 -0.43
CA PHE A 26 12.44 -11.54 0.20
C PHE A 26 12.31 -12.83 1.02
N GLY A 27 11.13 -13.45 1.07
CA GLY A 27 10.92 -14.73 1.76
C GLY A 27 10.74 -14.61 3.27
N TYR A 28 10.66 -13.40 3.83
CA TYR A 28 10.33 -13.19 5.26
C TYR A 28 8.90 -13.64 5.58
N VAL A 29 8.00 -13.59 4.58
CA VAL A 29 6.62 -14.07 4.71
C VAL A 29 6.28 -14.99 3.52
N PRO A 30 6.61 -16.29 3.58
CA PRO A 30 6.50 -17.21 2.44
C PRO A 30 5.06 -17.36 1.91
N VAL A 31 4.06 -17.31 2.81
CA VAL A 31 2.64 -17.42 2.43
C VAL A 31 2.17 -16.26 1.55
N LEU A 32 2.83 -15.10 1.65
CA LEU A 32 2.49 -13.91 0.85
C LEU A 32 3.33 -13.78 -0.43
N ALA A 33 4.35 -14.63 -0.62
CA ALA A 33 5.27 -14.52 -1.77
C ALA A 33 4.57 -14.56 -3.15
N PRO A 34 3.52 -15.39 -3.38
CA PRO A 34 2.78 -15.36 -4.65
C PRO A 34 1.97 -14.08 -4.86
N HIS A 35 1.75 -13.30 -3.80
CA HIS A 35 0.91 -12.10 -3.81
C HIS A 35 1.73 -10.83 -3.57
N ALA A 36 3.06 -10.96 -3.46
CA ALA A 36 3.99 -9.87 -3.18
C ALA A 36 3.81 -8.68 -4.13
N PHE A 37 3.69 -8.94 -5.43
CA PHE A 37 3.43 -7.91 -6.44
C PHE A 37 2.10 -7.19 -6.18
N TRP A 38 1.02 -7.94 -5.97
CA TRP A 38 -0.32 -7.38 -5.75
C TRP A 38 -0.44 -6.62 -4.43
N LEU A 39 0.28 -7.02 -3.38
CA LEU A 39 0.38 -6.27 -2.13
C LEU A 39 1.00 -4.88 -2.34
N VAL A 40 2.07 -4.80 -3.13
CA VAL A 40 2.69 -3.52 -3.48
C VAL A 40 1.74 -2.68 -4.34
N VAL A 41 1.12 -3.29 -5.37
CA VAL A 41 0.15 -2.59 -6.23
C VAL A 41 -1.03 -2.07 -5.41
N ALA A 42 -1.56 -2.85 -4.47
CA ALA A 42 -2.66 -2.43 -3.61
C ALA A 42 -2.24 -1.29 -2.67
N GLY A 43 -1.05 -1.35 -2.07
CA GLY A 43 -0.53 -0.28 -1.22
C GLY A 43 -0.36 1.05 -1.98
N PHE A 44 0.27 1.01 -3.15
CA PHE A 44 0.43 2.19 -3.99
C PHE A 44 -0.92 2.68 -4.55
N GLY A 45 -1.77 1.77 -5.00
CA GLY A 45 -3.12 2.10 -5.48
C GLY A 45 -3.97 2.78 -4.40
N LEU A 46 -3.85 2.33 -3.15
CA LEU A 46 -4.53 2.94 -2.01
C LEU A 46 -4.01 4.35 -1.72
N LEU A 47 -2.70 4.60 -1.81
CA LEU A 47 -2.13 5.96 -1.69
C LEU A 47 -2.60 6.89 -2.81
N VAL A 48 -2.62 6.40 -4.05
CA VAL A 48 -3.13 7.17 -5.19
C VAL A 48 -4.61 7.47 -4.99
N ALA A 49 -5.42 6.48 -4.59
CA ALA A 49 -6.83 6.70 -4.29
C ALA A 49 -7.00 7.73 -3.17
N ALA A 50 -6.27 7.60 -2.07
CA ALA A 50 -6.37 8.51 -0.94
C ALA A 50 -5.90 9.94 -1.26
N THR A 51 -4.93 10.11 -2.17
CA THR A 51 -4.50 11.44 -2.62
C THR A 51 -5.49 12.11 -3.58
N LEU A 52 -6.23 11.31 -4.35
CA LEU A 52 -7.26 11.78 -5.28
C LEU A 52 -8.60 12.04 -4.58
N PHE A 53 -8.96 11.22 -3.59
CA PHE A 53 -10.23 11.31 -2.88
C PHE A 53 -10.02 11.96 -1.51
N SER A 54 -10.49 13.19 -1.36
CA SER A 54 -10.38 14.01 -0.13
C SER A 54 -10.99 13.38 1.15
N LYS A 55 -11.68 12.24 1.06
CA LYS A 55 -12.37 11.57 2.18
C LYS A 55 -11.71 10.26 2.62
N LEU A 56 -10.54 9.92 2.07
CA LEU A 56 -9.77 8.72 2.38
C LEU A 56 -8.47 9.04 3.11
#